data_AF-A0A543P1F9-F1
#
_entry.id   AF-A0A543P1F9-F1
#
_cell.length_a   1.000
_cell.length_b   1.000
_cell.length_c   1.000
_cell.angle_alpha   90.00
_cell.angle_beta   90.00
_cell.angle_gamma   90.00
#
_symmetry.space_group_name_H-M   'P 1'
#
loop_
_entity.id
_entity.type
_entity.pdbx_description
1 polymer ?
#
loop_
_entity_poly.entity_id
_entity_poly.type
_entity_poly.pdbx_seq_one_letter_code
_entity_poly.pdbx_strand_id
1 'polypeptide(L)'
;MDDADAVPHEHLVHPFLSTSVAVMSRWQGRDAFHAGAVVRDGGAWAVLGDKGQGKSSLLALLALRGAEVLSDDLVVLDDGKVHRGPRCIDLRADAAQRLSCGEDLGIVGARHRARLRLGEAPGVVPLKGWVVLGWGDQLSVEEVPVDQRLPALLGNLALRLPPPSFARVMSYLSKPFLRLTRPCDWNVADEALDVLWTFVDRPELAQP
;
A
#
# COMPACT_ATOMS: atom_id res chain seq x y z
N MET A 1 24.38 -23.38 -19.75
CA MET A 1 23.66 -22.81 -18.60
C MET A 1 22.25 -23.30 -18.78
N ASP A 2 21.86 -24.31 -18.00
CA ASP A 2 20.52 -24.90 -18.09
C ASP A 2 19.48 -23.84 -17.72
N ASP A 3 18.35 -23.87 -18.42
CA ASP A 3 17.16 -23.02 -18.20
C ASP A 3 16.51 -23.25 -16.81
N ALA A 4 17.07 -24.18 -16.02
CA ALA A 4 16.60 -24.57 -14.68
C ALA A 4 16.96 -23.55 -13.58
N ASP A 5 17.92 -22.65 -13.82
CA ASP A 5 18.29 -21.56 -12.89
C ASP A 5 17.61 -20.22 -13.24
N ALA A 6 16.76 -20.19 -14.27
CA ALA A 6 16.03 -18.98 -14.66
C ALA A 6 14.94 -18.68 -13.62
N VAL A 7 15.04 -17.53 -12.96
CA VAL A 7 13.96 -17.02 -12.11
C VAL A 7 12.74 -16.76 -13.01
N PRO A 8 11.58 -17.39 -12.75
CA PRO A 8 10.37 -17.17 -13.54
C PRO A 8 10.06 -15.68 -13.66
N HIS A 9 9.69 -15.19 -14.85
CA HIS A 9 9.45 -13.76 -15.08
C HIS A 9 8.43 -13.16 -14.10
N GLU A 10 7.46 -13.97 -13.68
CA GLU A 10 6.46 -13.60 -12.67
C GLU A 10 7.06 -13.34 -11.29
N HIS A 11 8.17 -14.00 -10.93
CA HIS A 11 8.87 -13.77 -9.65
C HIS A 11 9.69 -12.48 -9.66
N LEU A 12 10.04 -11.93 -10.83
CA LEU A 12 10.80 -10.67 -10.91
C LEU A 12 9.99 -9.49 -10.35
N VAL A 13 8.67 -9.47 -10.59
CA VAL A 13 7.80 -8.33 -10.29
C VAL A 13 7.72 -8.04 -8.78
N HIS A 14 7.47 -9.06 -7.96
CA HIS A 14 7.54 -8.97 -6.50
C HIS A 14 8.31 -10.17 -5.95
N PRO A 15 9.18 -9.95 -4.93
CA PRO A 15 9.48 -8.67 -4.28
C PRO A 15 10.65 -7.90 -4.93
N PHE A 16 11.26 -8.41 -6.00
CA PHE A 16 12.58 -7.96 -6.43
C PHE A 16 12.58 -6.58 -7.12
N LEU A 17 11.55 -6.22 -7.89
CA LEU A 17 11.50 -4.89 -8.51
C LEU A 17 11.39 -3.74 -7.50
N SER A 18 10.77 -3.96 -6.34
CA SER A 18 10.48 -2.88 -5.39
C SER A 18 11.74 -2.14 -4.93
N THR A 19 12.82 -2.87 -4.62
CA THR A 19 14.10 -2.26 -4.22
C THR A 19 14.75 -1.49 -5.36
N SER A 20 14.79 -2.07 -6.57
CA SER A 20 15.36 -1.42 -7.76
C SER A 20 14.58 -0.15 -8.11
N VAL A 21 13.24 -0.20 -8.08
CA VAL A 21 12.37 0.95 -8.32
C VAL A 21 12.56 2.02 -7.24
N ALA A 22 12.74 1.64 -5.97
CA ALA A 22 13.00 2.59 -4.91
C ALA A 22 14.34 3.34 -5.12
N VAL A 23 15.40 2.63 -5.51
CA VAL A 23 16.70 3.23 -5.86
C VAL A 23 16.59 4.15 -7.08
N MET A 24 15.96 3.69 -8.15
CA MET A 24 15.75 4.50 -9.36
C MET A 24 14.89 5.75 -9.07
N SER A 25 13.85 5.60 -8.25
CA SER A 25 13.00 6.69 -7.79
C SER A 25 13.85 7.73 -7.05
N ARG A 26 14.72 7.29 -6.14
CA ARG A 26 15.63 8.18 -5.42
C ARG A 26 16.55 8.95 -6.37
N TRP A 27 17.12 8.31 -7.38
CA TRP A 27 17.97 8.99 -8.38
C TRP A 27 17.19 9.99 -9.23
N GLN A 28 15.91 9.73 -9.49
CA GLN A 28 14.99 10.67 -10.16
C GLN A 28 14.44 11.75 -9.23
N GLY A 29 14.91 11.80 -7.97
CA GLY A 29 14.43 12.75 -6.99
C GLY A 29 12.97 12.52 -6.61
N ARG A 30 12.48 11.27 -6.63
CA ARG A 30 11.15 10.85 -6.14
C ARG A 30 11.27 10.20 -4.76
N ASP A 31 10.17 10.22 -4.02
CA ASP A 31 10.08 9.55 -2.72
C ASP A 31 9.39 8.19 -2.89
N ALA A 32 9.84 7.18 -2.15
CA ALA A 32 9.27 5.85 -2.23
C ALA A 32 9.02 5.30 -0.83
N PHE A 33 7.84 4.70 -0.64
CA PHE A 33 7.36 4.18 0.64
C PHE A 33 6.98 2.71 0.50
N HIS A 34 7.31 1.90 1.52
CA HIS A 34 6.83 0.53 1.65
C HIS A 34 5.35 0.53 2.08
N ALA A 35 4.49 0.73 1.10
CA ALA A 35 3.08 1.02 1.26
C ALA A 35 2.30 0.46 0.08
N GLY A 36 0.98 0.45 0.19
CA GLY A 36 0.10 0.31 -0.98
C GLY A 36 -0.72 1.56 -1.20
N ALA A 37 -1.48 1.61 -2.30
CA ALA A 37 -2.36 2.74 -2.59
C ALA A 37 -3.63 2.28 -3.30
N VAL A 38 -4.75 2.92 -2.96
CA VAL A 38 -6.06 2.71 -3.58
C VAL A 38 -6.67 4.05 -3.96
N VAL A 39 -7.37 4.10 -5.07
CA VAL A 39 -8.03 5.33 -5.57
C VAL A 39 -9.42 5.47 -4.94
N ARG A 40 -9.72 6.66 -4.46
CA ARG A 40 -11.03 7.11 -4.00
C ARG A 40 -11.19 8.58 -4.39
N ASP A 41 -12.32 8.93 -4.99
CA ASP A 41 -12.65 10.30 -5.43
C ASP A 41 -11.53 10.99 -6.26
N GLY A 42 -10.99 10.24 -7.22
CA GLY A 42 -9.99 10.74 -8.17
C GLY A 42 -8.59 10.95 -7.58
N GLY A 43 -8.32 10.49 -6.35
CA GLY A 43 -6.99 10.55 -5.76
C GLY A 43 -6.65 9.31 -4.94
N ALA A 44 -5.37 9.16 -4.60
CA ALA A 44 -4.89 7.98 -3.88
C ALA A 44 -4.93 8.18 -2.37
N TRP A 45 -5.37 7.15 -1.67
CA TRP A 45 -5.11 6.94 -0.25
C TRP A 45 -4.00 5.91 -0.10
N ALA A 46 -2.87 6.36 0.46
CA ALA A 46 -1.70 5.50 0.66
C ALA A 46 -1.81 4.76 1.99
N VAL A 47 -1.68 3.43 1.96
CA VAL A 47 -1.81 2.53 3.09
C VAL A 47 -0.44 2.19 3.67
N LEU A 48 -0.17 2.72 4.87
CA LEU A 48 1.03 2.47 5.66
C LEU A 48 0.79 1.36 6.69
N GLY A 49 1.85 0.71 7.11
CA GLY A 49 1.79 -0.28 8.18
C GLY A 49 3.02 -1.17 8.16
N ASP A 50 3.41 -1.67 9.33
CA ASP A 50 4.59 -2.52 9.41
C ASP A 50 4.41 -3.85 8.67
N LYS A 51 5.52 -4.56 8.52
CA LYS A 51 5.51 -5.90 7.94
C LYS A 51 4.58 -6.81 8.75
N GLY A 52 3.53 -7.31 8.09
CA GLY A 52 2.55 -8.18 8.74
C GLY A 52 1.29 -7.48 9.26
N GLN A 53 1.15 -6.16 9.08
CA GLN A 53 -0.08 -5.43 9.41
C GLN A 53 -1.20 -5.57 8.37
N GLY A 54 -1.06 -6.51 7.43
CA GLY A 54 -2.12 -6.87 6.48
C GLY A 54 -2.37 -5.86 5.34
N LYS A 55 -1.38 -5.05 4.94
CA LYS A 55 -1.50 -4.10 3.80
C LYS A 55 -1.99 -4.78 2.52
N SER A 56 -1.23 -5.76 2.01
CA SER A 56 -1.59 -6.48 0.78
C SER A 56 -2.92 -7.22 0.91
N SER A 57 -3.22 -7.77 2.09
CA SER A 57 -4.53 -8.40 2.36
C SER A 57 -5.69 -7.41 2.28
N LEU A 58 -5.53 -6.21 2.86
CA LEU A 58 -6.52 -5.14 2.81
C LEU A 58 -6.74 -4.66 1.37
N LEU A 59 -5.65 -4.43 0.63
CA LEU A 59 -5.71 -4.02 -0.78
C LEU A 59 -6.34 -5.09 -1.66
N ALA A 60 -6.04 -6.37 -1.43
CA ALA A 60 -6.69 -7.47 -2.14
C ALA A 60 -8.19 -7.50 -1.87
N LEU A 61 -8.62 -7.35 -0.61
CA LEU A 61 -10.04 -7.27 -0.27
C LEU A 61 -10.72 -6.07 -0.95
N LEU A 62 -10.06 -4.92 -0.98
CA LEU A 62 -10.53 -3.73 -1.70
C LEU A 62 -10.66 -3.96 -3.21
N ALA A 63 -9.65 -4.57 -3.84
CA ALA A 63 -9.67 -4.91 -5.26
C ALA A 63 -10.80 -5.89 -5.60
N LEU A 64 -11.03 -6.91 -4.75
CA LEU A 64 -12.12 -7.86 -4.91
C LEU A 64 -13.50 -7.21 -4.76
N ARG A 65 -13.59 -6.11 -4.02
CA ARG A 65 -14.78 -5.25 -3.91
C ARG A 65 -14.88 -4.19 -5.03
N GLY A 66 -14.01 -4.26 -6.04
CA GLY A 66 -14.04 -3.37 -7.20
C GLY A 66 -13.34 -2.03 -7.01
N ALA A 67 -12.62 -1.83 -5.90
CA ALA A 67 -11.82 -0.61 -5.73
C ALA A 67 -10.58 -0.63 -6.65
N GLU A 68 -10.22 0.55 -7.15
CA GLU A 68 -9.05 0.72 -8.00
C GLU A 68 -7.76 0.77 -7.18
N VAL A 69 -7.13 -0.39 -6.98
CA VAL A 69 -5.80 -0.46 -6.35
C VAL A 69 -4.74 0.06 -7.32
N LEU A 70 -4.04 1.12 -6.90
CA LEU A 70 -3.03 1.83 -7.67
C LEU A 70 -1.65 1.18 -7.55
N SER A 71 -1.29 0.68 -6.37
CA SER A 71 -0.06 -0.10 -6.15
C SER A 71 -0.13 -0.94 -4.87
N ASP A 72 0.71 -1.97 -4.80
CA ASP A 72 1.04 -2.71 -3.57
C ASP A 72 2.57 -2.77 -3.41
N ASP A 73 3.04 -3.01 -2.18
CA ASP A 73 4.44 -3.11 -1.73
C ASP A 73 5.29 -1.82 -1.84
N LEU A 74 5.09 -1.02 -2.88
CA LEU A 74 5.78 0.24 -3.11
C LEU A 74 4.81 1.33 -3.60
N VAL A 75 4.85 2.48 -2.93
CA VAL A 75 4.20 3.73 -3.37
C VAL A 75 5.29 4.72 -3.74
N VAL A 76 5.28 5.20 -4.99
CA VAL A 76 6.21 6.23 -5.48
C VAL A 76 5.48 7.56 -5.58
N LEU A 77 6.01 8.57 -4.88
CA LEU A 77 5.52 9.94 -4.88
C LEU A 77 6.46 10.87 -5.66
N ASP A 78 5.86 11.68 -6.51
CA ASP A 78 6.50 12.79 -7.22
C ASP A 78 5.60 14.03 -7.10
N ASP A 79 6.09 15.06 -6.41
CA ASP A 79 5.34 16.31 -6.18
C ASP A 79 3.88 16.11 -5.72
N GLY A 80 3.68 15.28 -4.70
CA GLY A 80 2.34 14.99 -4.15
C GLY A 80 1.44 14.15 -5.05
N LYS A 81 1.96 13.59 -6.15
CA LYS A 81 1.26 12.65 -7.02
C LYS A 81 1.79 11.24 -6.83
N VAL A 82 0.89 10.28 -6.85
CA VAL A 82 1.15 8.86 -6.70
C VAL A 82 1.22 8.20 -8.07
N HIS A 83 2.34 7.53 -8.36
CA HIS A 83 2.51 6.74 -9.56
C HIS A 83 1.93 5.34 -9.40
N ARG A 84 1.27 4.85 -10.45
CA ARG A 84 0.78 3.48 -10.53
C ARG A 84 1.93 2.47 -10.51
N GLY A 85 1.78 1.44 -9.68
CA GLY A 85 2.71 0.32 -9.60
C GLY A 85 2.38 -0.81 -10.60
N PRO A 86 3.04 -1.96 -10.45
CA PRO A 86 2.65 -3.19 -11.14
C PRO A 86 1.18 -3.55 -10.87
N ARG A 87 0.52 -4.19 -11.84
CA ARG A 87 -0.91 -4.54 -11.73
C ARG A 87 -1.14 -5.91 -11.11
N CYS A 88 -0.59 -6.06 -9.92
CA CYS A 88 -0.72 -7.27 -9.13
C CYS A 88 -0.56 -7.01 -7.62
N ILE A 89 -1.07 -7.95 -6.82
CA ILE A 89 -0.84 -8.03 -5.38
C ILE A 89 -0.33 -9.44 -5.08
N ASP A 90 0.82 -9.54 -4.41
CA ASP A 90 1.42 -10.83 -4.02
C ASP A 90 1.07 -11.18 -2.57
N LEU A 91 0.08 -12.05 -2.45
CA LEU A 91 -0.45 -12.50 -1.18
C LEU A 91 0.37 -13.66 -0.62
N ARG A 92 0.34 -13.78 0.71
CA ARG A 92 0.75 -15.02 1.38
C ARG A 92 -0.34 -16.07 1.18
N ALA A 93 0.03 -17.36 1.25
CA ALA A 93 -0.88 -18.47 1.01
C ALA A 93 -2.14 -18.43 1.90
N ASP A 94 -2.00 -18.07 3.19
CA ASP A 94 -3.11 -17.94 4.13
C ASP A 94 -4.11 -16.85 3.71
N ALA A 95 -3.61 -15.68 3.31
CA ALA A 95 -4.45 -14.58 2.83
C ALA A 95 -5.15 -14.93 1.51
N ALA A 96 -4.43 -15.54 0.56
CA ALA A 96 -4.97 -15.95 -0.74
C ALA A 96 -6.06 -17.03 -0.58
N GLN A 97 -5.83 -18.02 0.27
CA GLN A 97 -6.81 -19.06 0.58
C GLN A 97 -8.05 -18.48 1.24
N ARG A 98 -7.89 -17.59 2.22
CA ARG A 98 -9.01 -16.99 2.95
C ARG A 98 -9.88 -16.10 2.05
N LEU A 99 -9.25 -15.35 1.14
CA LEU A 99 -9.93 -14.52 0.14
C LEU A 99 -10.39 -15.31 -1.09
N SER A 100 -10.02 -16.61 -1.19
CA SER A 100 -10.28 -17.46 -2.35
C SER A 100 -9.87 -16.80 -3.67
N CYS A 101 -8.68 -16.17 -3.70
CA CYS A 101 -8.23 -15.36 -4.82
C CYS A 101 -6.76 -15.56 -5.17
N GLY A 102 -6.42 -15.23 -6.41
CA GLY A 102 -5.05 -15.21 -6.93
C GLY A 102 -4.60 -16.53 -7.56
N GLU A 103 -3.64 -16.41 -8.48
CA GLU A 103 -2.96 -17.53 -9.14
C GLU A 103 -1.78 -17.99 -8.26
N ASP A 104 -1.60 -19.29 -8.03
CA ASP A 104 -0.46 -19.80 -7.27
C ASP A 104 0.85 -19.57 -8.03
N LEU A 105 1.81 -18.88 -7.40
CA LEU A 105 3.15 -18.65 -7.94
C LEU A 105 4.18 -19.66 -7.41
N GLY A 106 3.74 -20.62 -6.57
CA GLY A 106 4.62 -21.51 -5.85
C GLY A 106 5.47 -20.76 -4.82
N ILE A 107 6.71 -21.19 -4.65
CA ILE A 107 7.65 -20.59 -3.69
C ILE A 107 8.38 -19.43 -4.35
N VAL A 108 8.13 -18.21 -3.88
CA VAL A 108 8.85 -17.00 -4.28
C VAL A 108 9.76 -16.56 -3.14
N GLY A 109 11.07 -16.62 -3.38
CA GLY A 109 12.09 -16.44 -2.34
C GLY A 109 12.08 -17.61 -1.35
N ALA A 110 11.42 -17.44 -0.20
CA ALA A 110 11.38 -18.43 0.87
C ALA A 110 9.95 -18.82 1.32
N ARG A 111 8.92 -18.39 0.60
CA ARG A 111 7.52 -18.56 1.01
C ARG A 111 6.61 -18.81 -0.18
N HIS A 112 5.54 -19.56 0.03
CA HIS A 112 4.45 -19.66 -0.94
C HIS A 112 3.76 -18.31 -1.14
N ARG A 113 3.51 -17.98 -2.39
CA ARG A 113 2.84 -16.75 -2.80
C ARG A 113 1.77 -17.05 -3.83
N ALA A 114 0.67 -16.30 -3.75
CA ALA A 114 -0.32 -16.24 -4.81
C ALA A 114 -0.45 -14.81 -5.30
N ARG A 115 -0.68 -14.63 -6.60
CA ARG A 115 -0.81 -13.34 -7.25
C ARG A 115 -2.23 -13.05 -7.64
N LEU A 116 -2.80 -12.01 -7.07
CA LEU A 116 -4.03 -11.40 -7.57
C LEU A 116 -3.66 -10.39 -8.67
N ARG A 117 -4.15 -10.60 -9.89
CA ARG A 117 -4.03 -9.60 -10.97
C ARG A 117 -5.03 -8.47 -10.74
N LEU A 118 -4.59 -7.24 -10.94
CA LEU A 118 -5.43 -6.05 -10.82
C LEU A 118 -5.91 -5.61 -12.21
N GLY A 119 -7.11 -5.01 -12.26
CA GLY A 119 -7.67 -4.40 -13.46
C GLY A 119 -6.93 -3.13 -13.89
N GLU A 120 -7.58 -2.27 -14.68
CA GLU A 120 -7.02 -0.95 -15.02
C GLU A 120 -7.06 0.02 -13.82
N ALA A 121 -6.29 1.11 -13.93
CA ALA A 121 -6.23 2.22 -12.97
C ALA A 121 -5.44 3.37 -13.62
N PRO A 122 -5.67 4.63 -13.22
CA PRO A 122 -4.95 5.78 -13.74
C PRO A 122 -3.43 5.64 -13.53
N GLY A 123 -2.63 6.17 -14.46
CA GLY A 123 -1.17 6.08 -14.37
C GLY A 123 -0.57 6.92 -13.23
N VAL A 124 -1.18 8.07 -12.93
CA VAL A 124 -0.76 9.00 -11.88
C VAL A 124 -2.00 9.71 -11.33
N VAL A 125 -2.10 9.87 -10.01
CA VAL A 125 -3.20 10.61 -9.33
C VAL A 125 -2.66 11.43 -8.15
N PRO A 126 -3.33 12.50 -7.69
CA PRO A 126 -2.92 13.22 -6.49
C PRO A 126 -3.02 12.34 -5.24
N LEU A 127 -2.09 12.51 -4.30
CA LEU A 127 -2.19 11.96 -2.94
C LEU A 127 -3.27 12.73 -2.17
N LYS A 128 -4.28 12.02 -1.67
CA LYS A 128 -5.37 12.57 -0.87
C LYS A 128 -5.12 12.41 0.63
N GLY A 129 -4.51 11.31 1.04
CA GLY A 129 -4.25 11.05 2.45
C GLY A 129 -3.56 9.72 2.69
N TRP A 130 -3.38 9.43 3.97
CA TRP A 130 -2.70 8.25 4.47
C TRP A 130 -3.64 7.44 5.35
N VAL A 131 -3.57 6.12 5.23
CA VAL A 131 -4.22 5.17 6.14
C VAL A 131 -3.12 4.38 6.82
N VAL A 132 -2.96 4.54 8.13
CA VAL A 132 -2.01 3.78 8.95
C VAL A 132 -2.75 2.58 9.52
N LEU A 133 -2.29 1.37 9.21
CA LEU A 133 -2.85 0.17 9.78
C LEU A 133 -2.32 -0.07 11.19
N GLY A 134 -3.20 -0.57 12.05
CA GLY A 134 -2.90 -1.01 13.41
C GLY A 134 -3.66 -2.30 13.72
N TRP A 135 -3.04 -3.18 14.51
CA TRP A 135 -3.78 -4.26 15.18
C TRP A 135 -4.27 -3.78 16.55
N GLY A 136 -5.47 -4.20 16.94
CA GLY A 136 -6.03 -3.93 18.26
C GLY A 136 -7.25 -4.81 18.53
N ASP A 137 -7.82 -4.72 19.73
CA ASP A 137 -8.92 -5.60 20.13
C ASP A 137 -10.28 -5.21 19.56
N GLN A 138 -10.41 -3.95 19.13
CA GLN A 138 -11.65 -3.38 18.60
C GLN A 138 -11.39 -2.67 17.28
N LEU A 139 -12.39 -2.69 16.41
CA LEU A 139 -12.38 -1.92 15.18
C LEU A 139 -12.56 -0.43 15.52
N SER A 140 -11.62 0.40 15.06
CA SER A 140 -11.74 1.85 15.15
C SER A 140 -11.03 2.56 14.01
N VAL A 141 -11.56 3.73 13.65
CA VAL A 141 -10.89 4.68 12.76
C VAL A 141 -10.79 6.03 13.46
N GLU A 142 -9.58 6.58 13.52
CA GLU A 142 -9.28 7.86 14.17
C GLU A 142 -8.29 8.67 13.34
N GLU A 143 -8.23 9.98 13.55
CA GLU A 143 -7.15 10.78 12.98
C GLU A 143 -5.83 10.52 13.72
N VAL A 144 -4.73 10.39 12.97
CA VAL A 144 -3.41 10.22 13.57
C VAL A 144 -2.96 11.57 14.16
N PRO A 145 -2.57 11.60 15.45
CA PRO A 145 -2.00 12.77 16.09
C PRO A 145 -0.76 13.29 15.35
N VAL A 146 -0.59 14.62 15.29
CA VAL A 146 0.45 15.27 14.46
C VAL A 146 1.86 14.77 14.79
N ASP A 147 2.16 14.55 16.07
CA ASP A 147 3.43 14.03 16.57
C ASP A 147 3.73 12.59 16.11
N GLN A 148 2.71 11.84 15.70
CA GLN A 148 2.82 10.45 15.23
C GLN A 148 2.90 10.33 13.70
N ARG A 149 2.56 11.40 12.94
CA ARG A 149 2.54 11.37 11.46
C ARG A 149 3.93 11.23 10.86
N LEU A 150 4.90 12.01 11.35
CA LEU A 150 6.28 11.95 10.84
C LEU A 150 6.95 10.59 11.13
N PRO A 151 6.88 10.02 12.35
CA PRO A 151 7.34 8.66 12.61
C PRO A 151 6.69 7.61 11.70
N ALA A 152 5.37 7.68 11.49
CA ALA A 152 4.67 6.76 10.59
C ALA A 152 5.18 6.85 9.15
N LEU A 153 5.38 8.06 8.64
CA LEU A 153 5.87 8.30 7.28
C LEU A 153 7.34 7.83 7.12
N LEU A 154 8.23 8.25 8.02
CA LEU A 154 9.66 7.90 7.97
C LEU A 154 9.90 6.41 8.21
N GLY A 155 9.13 5.78 9.09
CA GLY A 155 9.20 4.35 9.37
C GLY A 155 8.85 3.48 8.16
N ASN A 156 8.09 4.03 7.20
CA ASN A 156 7.69 3.36 5.98
C ASN A 156 8.48 3.82 4.75
N LEU A 157 9.60 4.53 4.89
CA LEU A 157 10.48 4.82 3.74
C LEU A 157 11.02 3.52 3.14
N ALA A 158 10.93 3.39 1.81
CA ALA A 158 11.42 2.21 1.10
C ALA A 158 12.96 2.09 1.16
N LEU A 159 13.66 3.21 1.16
CA LEU A 159 15.10 3.29 1.44
C LEU A 159 15.30 4.01 2.76
N ARG A 160 16.12 3.43 3.66
CA ARG A 160 16.48 4.05 4.94
C ARG A 160 17.52 5.15 4.77
N LEU A 161 17.16 6.16 3.99
CA LEU A 161 17.95 7.34 3.72
C LEU A 161 17.13 8.58 4.10
N PRO A 162 17.77 9.67 4.55
CA PRO A 162 17.06 10.92 4.77
C PRO A 162 16.32 11.37 3.51
N PRO A 163 15.10 11.93 3.63
CA PRO A 163 14.35 12.44 2.50
C PRO A 163 15.16 13.50 1.75
N PRO A 164 15.11 13.52 0.40
CA PRO A 164 15.92 14.44 -0.38
C PRO A 164 15.44 15.89 -0.27
N SER A 165 14.19 16.11 0.12
CA SER A 165 13.59 17.43 0.32
C SER A 165 12.64 17.42 1.51
N PHE A 166 12.93 18.27 2.51
CA PHE A 166 12.07 18.43 3.67
C PHE A 166 10.72 19.09 3.31
N ALA A 167 10.71 20.03 2.35
CA ALA A 167 9.48 20.67 1.90
C ALA A 167 8.45 19.66 1.35
N ARG A 168 8.92 18.63 0.64
CA ARG A 168 8.06 17.53 0.17
C ARG A 168 7.53 16.67 1.29
N VAL A 169 8.36 16.37 2.29
CA VAL A 169 7.88 15.68 3.50
C VAL A 169 6.78 16.49 4.16
N MET A 170 6.93 17.81 4.27
CA MET A 170 5.90 18.68 4.85
C MET A 170 4.60 18.65 4.03
N SER A 171 4.68 18.66 2.69
CA SER A 171 3.48 18.56 1.84
C SER A 171 2.79 17.20 1.94
N TYR A 172 3.51 16.13 2.29
CA TYR A 172 2.92 14.83 2.58
C TYR A 172 2.28 14.79 3.97
N LEU A 173 2.89 15.42 4.97
CA LEU A 173 2.38 15.50 6.35
C LEU A 173 1.15 16.40 6.50
N SER A 174 0.98 17.36 5.60
CA SER A 174 -0.22 18.21 5.59
C SER A 174 -1.47 17.46 5.11
N LYS A 175 -1.32 16.30 4.46
CA LYS A 175 -2.46 15.47 4.08
C LYS A 175 -3.09 14.78 5.30
N PRO A 176 -4.39 14.45 5.26
CA PRO A 176 -5.04 13.61 6.26
C PRO A 176 -4.27 12.32 6.56
N PHE A 177 -4.21 11.96 7.84
CA PHE A 177 -3.77 10.65 8.29
C PHE A 177 -4.89 10.03 9.11
N LEU A 178 -5.42 8.92 8.64
CA LEU A 178 -6.36 8.09 9.38
C LEU A 178 -5.63 6.85 9.89
N ARG A 179 -5.93 6.41 11.11
CA ARG A 179 -5.50 5.11 11.63
C ARG A 179 -6.68 4.17 11.59
N LEU A 180 -6.53 3.05 10.89
CA LEU A 180 -7.47 1.93 10.94
C LEU A 180 -6.89 0.88 11.89
N THR A 181 -7.46 0.79 13.08
CA THR A 181 -7.15 -0.26 14.05
C THR A 181 -8.20 -1.35 13.95
N ARG A 182 -7.79 -2.62 13.86
CA ARG A 182 -8.73 -3.76 13.80
C ARG A 182 -8.16 -5.01 14.49
N PRO A 183 -9.02 -5.95 14.91
CA PRO A 183 -8.59 -7.30 15.24
C PRO A 183 -7.85 -7.98 14.08
N CYS A 184 -6.90 -8.85 14.41
CA CYS A 184 -6.28 -9.76 13.44
C CYS A 184 -7.24 -10.92 13.13
N ASP A 185 -8.47 -10.58 12.71
CA ASP A 185 -9.53 -11.49 12.33
C ASP A 185 -10.09 -11.07 10.97
N TRP A 186 -10.37 -12.05 10.11
CA TRP A 186 -10.96 -11.84 8.81
C TRP A 186 -12.46 -11.53 8.87
N ASN A 187 -13.15 -11.94 9.93
CA ASN A 187 -14.59 -11.70 10.05
C ASN A 187 -14.94 -10.20 10.18
N VAL A 188 -13.98 -9.38 10.63
CA VAL A 188 -14.13 -7.92 10.76
C VAL A 188 -13.53 -7.16 9.58
N ALA A 189 -12.93 -7.86 8.60
CA ALA A 189 -12.19 -7.20 7.51
C ALA A 189 -13.13 -6.40 6.59
N ASP A 190 -14.32 -6.95 6.34
CA ASP A 190 -15.36 -6.31 5.54
C ASP A 190 -15.91 -5.04 6.22
N GLU A 191 -16.27 -5.15 7.49
CA GLU A 191 -16.73 -4.02 8.31
C GLU A 191 -15.65 -2.94 8.43
N ALA A 192 -14.38 -3.33 8.56
CA ALA A 192 -13.26 -2.41 8.65
C ALA A 192 -13.11 -1.53 7.40
N LEU A 193 -13.41 -2.06 6.22
CA LEU A 193 -13.40 -1.28 4.98
C LEU A 193 -14.55 -0.28 4.91
N ASP A 194 -15.74 -0.71 5.32
CA ASP A 194 -16.94 0.14 5.28
C ASP A 194 -16.79 1.32 6.25
N VAL A 195 -16.25 1.06 7.45
CA VAL A 195 -15.92 2.12 8.42
C VAL A 195 -14.82 3.03 7.88
N LEU A 196 -13.75 2.49 7.27
CA LEU A 196 -12.68 3.30 6.69
C LEU A 196 -13.21 4.27 5.63
N TRP A 197 -14.06 3.79 4.70
CA TRP A 197 -14.63 4.63 3.65
C TRP A 197 -15.61 5.67 4.15
N THR A 198 -16.40 5.34 5.18
CA THR A 198 -17.25 6.33 5.86
C THR A 198 -16.44 7.51 6.41
N PHE A 199 -15.22 7.26 6.90
CA PHE A 199 -14.32 8.34 7.37
C PHE A 199 -13.63 9.07 6.24
N VAL A 200 -13.14 8.35 5.22
CA VAL A 200 -12.48 8.95 4.05
C VAL A 200 -13.41 9.89 3.28
N ASP A 201 -14.69 9.55 3.20
CA ASP A 201 -15.70 10.33 2.48
C ASP A 201 -16.20 11.55 3.29
N ARG A 202 -15.63 11.84 4.47
CA ARG A 202 -16.01 13.01 5.27
C ARG A 202 -15.63 14.31 4.54
N PRO A 203 -16.53 15.30 4.50
CA PRO A 203 -16.29 16.56 3.79
C PRO A 203 -15.15 17.38 4.38
N GLU A 204 -14.82 17.20 5.67
CA GLU A 204 -13.67 17.88 6.30
C GLU A 204 -12.32 17.45 5.68
N LEU A 205 -12.23 16.22 5.17
CA LEU A 205 -11.02 15.68 4.55
C LEU A 205 -10.91 16.01 3.06
N ALA A 206 -11.97 16.57 2.45
CA ALA A 206 -12.02 16.95 1.05
C ALA A 206 -11.38 18.34 0.78
N GLN A 207 -11.01 19.10 1.81
CA GLN A 207 -10.43 20.43 1.66
C GLN A 207 -8.91 20.36 1.37
N PRO A 208 -8.40 21.16 0.40
CA PRO A 208 -7.05 21.04 -0.16
C PRO A 208 -5.89 21.36 0.80
#